data_AF-A0A927T410-F1
#
_entry.id   AF-A0A927T410-F1
#
_cell.length_a   1.000
_cell.length_b   1.000
_cell.length_c   1.000
_cell.angle_alpha   90.00
_cell.angle_beta   90.00
_cell.angle_gamma   90.00
#
_symmetry.space_group_name_H-M   'P 1'
#
loop_
_entity.id
_entity.type
_entity.pdbx_description
1 polymer ?
#
loop_
_entity_poly.entity_id
_entity_poly.type
_entity_poly.pdbx_seq_one_letter_code
_entity_poly.pdbx_strand_id
1 'polypeptide(L)'
;MSRTIKRIIIGVLTSSVIMLCCTGSDVSAATKHNVTYVYGTKMVTVQVKHGQNAPVPTDTYVPGYQFTSWVGNAANVTEDRVILGAYTKDATVAAPVAASMVSDYTKKFNSNKSAKWPEWWSTLNLPKGVPGKTCALHWFNEWTGELWKTDIIPYGSSMPTPPDPCLSGYDFAGWEGDWTNVTEDRAIGACYYITHKVKYIDSIDDDVIDVHYVRDGEGDWVDPPHHDGKKFIRYEQSDGSEFPGSIHYDMDVYAIYKDRD
;
A
#
# COMPACT_ATOMS: atom_id res chain seq x y z
N MET A 1 -31.27 -8.83 -2.15
CA MET A 1 -30.53 -9.56 -1.10
C MET A 1 -30.05 -8.56 -0.08
N SER A 2 -30.61 -8.61 1.13
CA SER A 2 -30.27 -7.75 2.26
C SER A 2 -28.94 -8.21 2.89
N ARG A 3 -28.01 -7.28 3.17
CA ARG A 3 -26.87 -7.54 4.05
C ARG A 3 -26.80 -6.48 5.15
N THR A 4 -26.86 -7.02 6.36
CA THR A 4 -27.05 -6.43 7.67
C THR A 4 -25.92 -5.48 8.09
N ILE A 5 -26.26 -4.26 8.48
CA ILE A 5 -25.37 -3.32 9.18
C ILE A 5 -25.34 -3.70 10.67
N LYS A 6 -24.18 -4.13 11.17
CA LYS A 6 -23.94 -4.29 12.62
C LYS A 6 -23.85 -2.91 13.26
N ARG A 7 -24.88 -2.53 14.03
CA ARG A 7 -24.87 -1.38 14.94
C ARG A 7 -24.11 -1.75 16.21
N ILE A 8 -23.01 -1.05 16.52
CA ILE A 8 -22.35 -1.15 17.82
C ILE A 8 -23.08 -0.21 18.79
N ILE A 9 -23.66 -0.80 19.83
CA ILE A 9 -24.38 -0.16 20.93
C ILE A 9 -23.34 0.36 21.94
N ILE A 10 -23.38 1.67 22.23
CA ILE A 10 -22.59 2.28 23.31
C ILE A 10 -23.37 2.06 24.61
N GLY A 11 -22.84 1.20 25.48
CA GLY A 11 -23.37 0.94 26.82
C GLY A 11 -23.08 2.09 27.78
N VAL A 12 -24.13 2.62 28.39
CA VAL A 12 -24.10 3.55 29.52
C VAL A 12 -23.67 2.77 30.77
N LEU A 13 -22.60 3.20 31.43
CA LEU A 13 -22.25 2.72 32.77
C LEU A 13 -22.59 3.78 33.81
N THR A 14 -23.42 3.35 34.76
CA THR A 14 -24.00 4.15 35.84
C THR A 14 -22.97 4.59 36.87
N SER A 15 -23.18 5.82 37.32
CA SER A 15 -22.47 6.54 38.37
C SER A 15 -22.34 5.75 39.68
N SER A 16 -21.15 5.77 40.29
CA SER A 16 -20.95 5.57 41.72
C SER A 16 -20.02 6.66 42.23
N VAL A 17 -20.56 7.48 43.13
CA VAL A 17 -19.91 8.61 43.79
C VAL A 17 -18.93 8.07 44.84
N ILE A 18 -17.65 8.36 44.67
CA ILE A 18 -16.68 8.38 45.78
C ILE A 18 -16.00 9.75 45.75
N MET A 19 -16.43 10.62 46.65
CA MET A 19 -15.77 11.88 46.97
C MET A 19 -14.51 11.55 47.77
N LEU A 20 -13.33 11.74 47.16
CA LEU A 20 -12.07 11.75 47.88
C LEU A 20 -11.30 13.02 47.49
N CYS A 21 -11.24 13.96 48.42
CA CYS A 21 -10.49 15.20 48.29
C CYS A 21 -8.99 14.89 48.20
N CYS A 22 -8.35 15.23 47.09
CA CYS A 22 -6.92 15.55 47.07
C CYS A 22 -6.71 16.78 46.17
N THR A 23 -5.98 17.72 46.73
CA THR A 23 -5.69 19.07 46.26
C THR A 23 -4.75 19.09 45.05
N GLY A 24 -5.10 19.93 44.06
CA GLY A 24 -4.17 20.71 43.24
C GLY A 24 -3.20 19.97 42.32
N SER A 25 -3.55 19.88 41.03
CA SER A 25 -2.75 20.47 39.93
C SER A 25 -3.63 20.49 38.68
N ASP A 26 -3.76 21.65 38.03
CA ASP A 26 -4.37 21.74 36.70
C ASP A 26 -3.58 20.86 35.72
N VAL A 27 -4.10 19.68 35.41
CA VAL A 27 -3.60 18.86 34.31
C VAL A 27 -4.10 19.52 33.03
N SER A 28 -3.36 20.50 32.53
CA SER A 28 -3.44 20.88 31.12
C SER A 28 -3.33 19.59 30.30
N ALA A 29 -4.40 19.23 29.58
CA ALA A 29 -4.40 18.06 28.73
C ALA A 29 -3.28 18.22 27.70
N ALA A 30 -2.16 17.51 27.90
CA ALA A 30 -1.00 17.61 27.03
C ALA A 30 -1.44 17.39 25.58
N THR A 31 -1.15 18.35 24.70
CA THR A 31 -1.44 18.26 23.27
C THR A 31 -0.85 16.95 22.72
N LYS A 32 -1.66 16.18 21.99
CA LYS A 32 -1.25 14.93 21.34
C LYS A 32 -1.33 15.08 19.83
N HIS A 33 -0.51 14.30 19.13
CA HIS A 33 -0.46 14.22 17.67
C HIS A 33 -0.55 12.78 17.21
N ASN A 34 -1.18 12.57 16.07
CA ASN A 34 -1.27 11.29 15.38
C ASN A 34 -0.07 11.12 14.44
N VAL A 35 0.65 10.01 14.57
CA VAL A 35 1.63 9.58 13.58
C VAL A 35 1.13 8.31 12.93
N THR A 36 0.88 8.39 11.64
CA THR A 36 0.39 7.28 10.83
C THR A 36 1.53 6.72 10.01
N TYR A 37 1.85 5.45 10.22
CA TYR A 37 2.75 4.69 9.37
C TYR A 37 1.93 3.98 8.31
N VAL A 38 2.30 4.13 7.03
CA VAL A 38 1.72 3.38 5.91
C VAL A 38 2.83 2.58 5.26
N TYR A 39 2.69 1.26 5.27
CA TYR A 39 3.72 0.33 4.82
C TYR A 39 3.12 -1.07 4.60
N GLY A 40 3.41 -1.71 3.48
CA GLY A 40 2.73 -2.95 3.10
C GLY A 40 1.20 -2.78 3.09
N THR A 41 0.46 -3.72 3.68
CA THR A 41 -1.01 -3.59 3.89
C THR A 41 -1.40 -2.92 5.20
N LYS A 42 -0.44 -2.40 5.96
CA LYS A 42 -0.69 -1.90 7.31
C LYS A 42 -0.72 -0.38 7.31
N MET A 43 -1.79 0.14 7.88
CA MET A 43 -1.87 1.51 8.35
C MET A 43 -1.91 1.46 9.87
N VAL A 44 -0.87 2.00 10.50
CA VAL A 44 -0.76 2.02 11.96
C VAL A 44 -0.66 3.46 12.41
N THR A 45 -1.70 3.94 13.09
CA THR A 45 -1.69 5.25 13.72
C THR A 45 -1.36 5.12 15.20
N VAL A 46 -0.34 5.85 15.64
CA VAL A 46 0.04 5.97 17.06
C VAL A 46 -0.15 7.41 17.52
N GLN A 47 -0.63 7.58 18.76
CA GLN A 47 -0.73 8.90 19.37
C GLN A 47 0.45 9.15 20.30
N VAL A 48 1.12 10.29 20.11
CA VAL A 48 2.21 10.74 20.98
C VAL A 48 1.96 12.14 21.51
N LYS A 49 2.50 12.44 22.70
CA LYS A 49 2.46 13.79 23.26
C LYS A 49 3.33 14.72 22.40
N HIS A 50 2.96 15.99 22.33
CA HIS A 50 3.73 17.02 21.63
C HIS A 50 5.21 17.02 22.08
N GLY A 51 6.11 17.02 21.11
CA GLY A 51 7.56 16.95 21.30
C GLY A 51 8.12 15.56 21.59
N GLN A 52 7.30 14.51 21.69
CA GLN A 52 7.79 13.13 21.90
C GLN A 52 8.05 12.41 20.58
N ASN A 53 8.83 11.33 20.65
CA ASN A 53 9.07 10.44 19.52
C ASN A 53 7.92 9.44 19.37
N ALA A 54 7.47 9.19 18.15
CA ALA A 54 6.56 8.12 17.80
C ALA A 54 7.30 6.78 17.76
N PRO A 55 6.74 5.71 18.37
CA PRO A 55 7.29 4.37 18.21
C PRO A 55 7.18 3.96 16.74
N VAL A 56 8.27 3.43 16.19
CA VAL A 56 8.38 3.04 14.79
C VAL A 56 8.03 1.54 14.67
N PRO A 57 7.18 1.14 13.71
CA PRO A 57 6.87 -0.27 13.50
C PRO A 57 8.11 -1.07 13.09
N THR A 58 8.21 -2.30 13.60
CA THR A 58 9.33 -3.21 13.30
C THR A 58 8.93 -4.38 12.41
N ASP A 59 7.63 -4.71 12.36
CA ASP A 59 7.09 -5.73 11.47
C ASP A 59 6.81 -5.12 10.10
N THR A 60 7.87 -4.84 9.35
CA THR A 60 7.83 -4.18 8.04
C THR A 60 7.86 -5.17 6.87
N TYR A 61 7.75 -6.47 7.15
CA TYR A 61 7.82 -7.52 6.12
C TYR A 61 6.69 -7.37 5.11
N VAL A 62 7.09 -7.27 3.84
CA VAL A 62 6.20 -7.30 2.69
C VAL A 62 6.75 -8.36 1.75
N PRO A 63 5.98 -9.41 1.43
CA PRO A 63 6.47 -10.45 0.53
C PRO A 63 6.90 -9.89 -0.84
N GLY A 64 8.08 -10.28 -1.32
CA GLY A 64 8.67 -9.82 -2.60
C GLY A 64 9.33 -8.44 -2.55
N TYR A 65 9.43 -7.82 -1.36
CA TYR A 65 10.01 -6.51 -1.17
C TYR A 65 10.90 -6.47 0.08
N GLN A 66 12.11 -5.93 -0.05
CA GLN A 66 12.95 -5.55 1.09
C GLN A 66 12.58 -4.17 1.59
N PHE A 67 12.23 -4.07 2.87
CA PHE A 67 12.11 -2.77 3.52
C PHE A 67 13.48 -2.08 3.56
N THR A 68 13.56 -0.86 3.06
CA THR A 68 14.80 -0.09 3.04
C THR A 68 14.85 0.94 4.16
N SER A 69 13.82 1.75 4.31
CA SER A 69 13.81 2.85 5.28
C SER A 69 12.42 3.42 5.49
N TRP A 70 12.27 4.23 6.55
CA TRP A 70 11.10 5.08 6.72
C TRP A 70 11.35 6.43 6.07
N VAL A 71 10.42 6.88 5.25
CA VAL A 71 10.38 8.20 4.65
C VAL A 71 9.52 9.10 5.52
N GLY A 72 10.17 10.03 6.21
CA GLY A 72 9.55 10.91 7.20
C GLY A 72 10.34 10.93 8.50
N ASN A 73 9.83 11.62 9.52
CA ASN A 73 10.50 11.73 10.81
C ASN A 73 9.54 11.38 11.95
N ALA A 74 9.88 10.33 12.70
CA ALA A 74 9.13 9.89 13.88
C ALA A 74 9.58 10.61 15.17
N ALA A 75 10.68 11.35 15.16
CA ALA A 75 11.19 12.06 16.33
C ALA A 75 10.57 13.45 16.49
N ASN A 76 10.48 13.91 17.74
CA ASN A 76 10.03 15.25 18.12
C ASN A 76 8.74 15.66 17.40
N VAL A 77 7.67 14.89 17.60
CA VAL A 77 6.40 15.07 16.89
C VAL A 77 5.66 16.27 17.46
N THR A 78 5.55 17.33 16.66
CA THR A 78 4.90 18.59 17.05
C THR A 78 3.55 18.83 16.37
N GLU A 79 3.21 18.00 15.40
CA GLU A 79 2.01 18.02 14.56
C GLU A 79 1.71 16.60 14.07
N ASP A 80 0.51 16.36 13.55
CA ASP A 80 0.16 15.07 12.94
C ASP A 80 1.06 14.78 11.74
N ARG A 81 1.53 13.53 11.60
CA ARG A 81 2.46 13.12 10.53
C ARG A 81 2.03 11.82 9.87
N VAL A 82 2.41 11.68 8.60
CA VAL A 82 2.39 10.39 7.91
C VAL A 82 3.81 10.02 7.51
N ILE A 83 4.21 8.79 7.84
CA ILE A 83 5.53 8.24 7.59
C ILE A 83 5.34 7.02 6.69
N LEU A 84 6.04 7.01 5.56
CA LEU A 84 5.86 6.01 4.52
C LEU A 84 7.00 5.00 4.59
N GLY A 85 6.68 3.71 4.53
CA GLY A 85 7.71 2.69 4.38
C GLY A 85 8.23 2.67 2.94
N ALA A 86 9.54 2.81 2.76
CA ALA A 86 10.20 2.62 1.47
C ALA A 86 10.70 1.19 1.34
N TYR A 87 10.61 0.67 0.12
CA TYR A 87 10.95 -0.70 -0.20
C TYR A 87 11.73 -0.77 -1.52
N THR A 88 12.55 -1.80 -1.65
CA THR A 88 13.12 -2.25 -2.93
C THR A 88 12.50 -3.58 -3.28
N LYS A 89 11.95 -3.70 -4.48
CA LYS A 89 11.48 -4.99 -5.00
C LYS A 89 12.66 -5.97 -5.03
N ASP A 90 12.45 -7.18 -4.55
CA ASP A 90 13.44 -8.25 -4.68
C ASP A 90 13.74 -8.45 -6.17
N ALA A 91 15.01 -8.33 -6.55
CA ALA A 91 15.42 -8.49 -7.94
C ALA A 91 15.40 -9.97 -8.30
N THR A 92 14.34 -10.41 -8.98
CA THR A 92 14.36 -11.65 -9.77
C THR A 92 14.83 -11.32 -11.18
N VAL A 93 15.54 -12.25 -11.81
CA VAL A 93 16.15 -12.07 -13.14
C VAL A 93 15.07 -11.65 -14.14
N ALA A 94 15.13 -10.39 -14.60
CA ALA A 94 14.12 -9.82 -15.46
C ALA A 94 14.08 -10.53 -16.82
N ALA A 95 13.03 -11.30 -17.08
CA ALA A 95 12.65 -11.68 -18.44
C ALA A 95 12.07 -10.45 -19.18
N PRO A 96 12.28 -10.30 -20.49
CA PRO A 96 11.74 -9.19 -21.26
C PRO A 96 10.22 -9.35 -21.35
N VAL A 97 9.47 -8.61 -20.53
CA VAL A 97 8.02 -8.51 -20.67
C VAL A 97 7.74 -7.95 -22.07
N ALA A 98 6.96 -8.69 -22.88
CA ALA A 98 6.59 -8.21 -24.21
C ALA A 98 5.87 -6.86 -24.07
N ALA A 99 6.53 -5.79 -24.51
CA ALA A 99 6.07 -4.41 -24.39
C ALA A 99 4.68 -4.15 -25.01
N SER A 100 4.11 -5.11 -25.76
CA SER A 100 2.81 -4.98 -26.41
C SER A 100 1.59 -5.33 -25.55
N MET A 101 1.75 -5.89 -24.34
CA MET A 101 0.64 -6.14 -23.39
C MET A 101 0.52 -5.04 -22.31
N VAL A 102 1.49 -4.13 -22.24
CA VAL A 102 1.57 -3.04 -21.25
C VAL A 102 0.71 -1.82 -21.66
N SER A 103 0.13 -1.84 -22.86
CA SER A 103 -0.38 -0.62 -23.52
C SER A 103 -1.64 0.00 -22.92
N ASP A 104 -2.43 -0.78 -22.17
CA ASP A 104 -3.78 -0.33 -21.78
C ASP A 104 -3.82 0.28 -20.36
N TYR A 105 -2.78 0.05 -19.55
CA TYR A 105 -2.72 0.58 -18.19
C TYR A 105 -1.59 1.58 -17.94
N THR A 106 -0.64 1.76 -18.88
CA THR A 106 0.15 3.00 -18.90
C THR A 106 -0.72 4.14 -19.40
N LYS A 107 -1.28 4.93 -18.47
CA LYS A 107 -1.51 6.38 -18.61
C LYS A 107 -2.38 6.84 -17.44
N LYS A 108 -1.78 7.59 -16.50
CA LYS A 108 -2.17 8.97 -16.18
C LYS A 108 -1.03 9.69 -15.43
N PHE A 109 0.08 9.93 -16.11
CA PHE A 109 0.96 11.02 -15.67
C PHE A 109 0.37 12.33 -16.18
N ASN A 110 -0.16 13.09 -15.22
CA ASN A 110 -0.37 14.53 -15.24
C ASN A 110 -1.33 15.10 -16.31
N SER A 111 -2.53 15.52 -15.87
CA SER A 111 -3.42 16.41 -16.64
C SER A 111 -3.69 17.76 -15.96
N ASN A 112 -2.86 18.17 -14.98
CA ASN A 112 -3.09 19.33 -14.08
C ASN A 112 -4.47 19.31 -13.39
N LYS A 113 -4.99 18.12 -13.09
CA LYS A 113 -6.32 17.93 -12.52
C LYS A 113 -6.23 17.12 -11.24
N SER A 114 -7.17 17.36 -10.34
CA SER A 114 -7.46 16.46 -9.23
C SER A 114 -7.82 15.07 -9.77
N ALA A 115 -7.43 14.02 -9.04
CA ALA A 115 -8.04 12.69 -9.16
C ALA A 115 -9.56 12.80 -8.96
N LYS A 116 -10.30 11.79 -9.43
CA LYS A 116 -11.74 11.76 -9.21
C LYS A 116 -12.03 11.63 -7.71
N TRP A 117 -12.77 12.59 -7.17
CA TRP A 117 -13.18 12.57 -5.77
C TRP A 117 -14.11 11.38 -5.51
N PRO A 118 -13.88 10.56 -4.47
CA PRO A 118 -14.85 9.57 -4.02
C PRO A 118 -16.17 10.27 -3.65
N GLU A 119 -17.29 9.81 -4.22
CA GLU A 119 -18.58 10.53 -4.05
C GLU A 119 -19.01 10.68 -2.59
N TRP A 120 -18.68 9.69 -1.75
CA TRP A 120 -19.01 9.70 -0.32
C TRP A 120 -18.17 10.69 0.51
N TRP A 121 -17.04 11.20 -0.01
CA TRP A 121 -16.25 12.24 0.67
C TRP A 121 -17.00 13.57 0.80
N SER A 122 -17.97 13.84 -0.07
CA SER A 122 -18.82 15.04 0.01
C SER A 122 -19.55 15.17 1.35
N THR A 123 -19.71 14.07 2.07
CA THR A 123 -20.34 14.01 3.40
C THR A 123 -19.33 14.14 4.56
N LEU A 124 -18.03 14.04 4.28
CA LEU A 124 -16.99 14.15 5.29
C LEU A 124 -16.60 15.61 5.52
N ASN A 125 -16.30 15.96 6.78
CA ASN A 125 -15.74 17.26 7.13
C ASN A 125 -14.20 17.24 7.01
N LEU A 126 -13.70 17.10 5.78
CA LEU A 126 -12.25 17.09 5.51
C LEU A 126 -11.63 18.49 5.70
N PRO A 127 -10.34 18.58 6.08
CA PRO A 127 -9.63 19.85 6.16
C PRO A 127 -9.65 20.57 4.80
N LYS A 128 -9.95 21.87 4.78
CA LYS A 128 -10.03 22.65 3.54
C LYS A 128 -8.99 23.74 3.50
N GLY A 129 -8.57 24.11 2.28
CA GLY A 129 -7.80 25.32 2.05
C GLY A 129 -8.59 26.57 2.43
N VAL A 130 -7.87 27.64 2.80
CA VAL A 130 -8.47 28.97 2.93
C VAL A 130 -8.39 29.65 1.56
N PRO A 131 -9.52 30.05 0.95
CA PRO A 131 -9.53 30.64 -0.39
C PRO A 131 -8.49 31.76 -0.56
N GLY A 132 -7.65 31.62 -1.58
CA GLY A 132 -6.58 32.59 -1.91
C GLY A 132 -5.39 32.62 -0.94
N LYS A 133 -5.33 31.72 0.06
CA LYS A 133 -4.22 31.64 1.02
C LYS A 133 -3.59 30.26 1.05
N THR A 134 -4.40 29.21 1.20
CA THR A 134 -3.93 27.82 1.27
C THR A 134 -4.84 26.91 0.46
N CYS A 135 -4.31 25.76 0.07
CA CYS A 135 -5.01 24.67 -0.61
C CYS A 135 -4.78 23.36 0.15
N ALA A 136 -5.76 22.47 0.12
CA ALA A 136 -5.69 21.12 0.69
C ALA A 136 -5.39 20.09 -0.40
N LEU A 137 -4.40 19.22 -0.17
CA LEU A 137 -4.14 18.03 -0.97
C LEU A 137 -4.54 16.78 -0.17
N HIS A 138 -5.56 16.08 -0.63
CA HIS A 138 -6.09 14.86 -0.02
C HIS A 138 -5.50 13.63 -0.69
N TRP A 139 -4.62 12.92 0.00
CA TRP A 139 -3.95 11.72 -0.50
C TRP A 139 -4.73 10.50 -0.08
N PHE A 140 -5.08 9.62 -1.01
CA PHE A 140 -5.94 8.48 -0.74
C PHE A 140 -5.62 7.26 -1.59
N ASN A 141 -6.07 6.10 -1.13
CA ASN A 141 -6.09 4.89 -1.94
C ASN A 141 -7.21 5.00 -2.98
N GLU A 142 -6.89 4.99 -4.28
CA GLU A 142 -7.92 5.15 -5.31
C GLU A 142 -8.94 4.00 -5.31
N TRP A 143 -8.50 2.79 -5.01
CA TRP A 143 -9.33 1.59 -5.00
C TRP A 143 -10.27 1.52 -3.80
N THR A 144 -9.79 1.82 -2.58
CA THR A 144 -10.60 1.72 -1.36
C THR A 144 -11.31 3.03 -1.02
N GLY A 145 -10.85 4.17 -1.57
CA GLY A 145 -11.30 5.51 -1.21
C GLY A 145 -10.79 5.99 0.17
N GLU A 146 -9.94 5.20 0.82
CA GLU A 146 -9.40 5.51 2.15
C GLU A 146 -8.49 6.73 2.09
N LEU A 147 -8.86 7.78 2.82
CA LEU A 147 -8.03 8.97 2.99
C LEU A 147 -6.84 8.66 3.90
N TRP A 148 -5.62 8.85 3.39
CA TRP A 148 -4.39 8.64 4.14
C TRP A 148 -3.90 9.89 4.84
N LYS A 149 -3.88 11.01 4.13
CA LYS A 149 -3.45 12.29 4.69
C LYS A 149 -4.04 13.47 3.95
N THR A 150 -4.01 14.62 4.61
CA THR A 150 -4.27 15.92 3.99
C THR A 150 -3.11 16.85 4.26
N ASP A 151 -2.47 17.36 3.21
CA ASP A 151 -1.47 18.42 3.33
C ASP A 151 -2.13 19.76 3.07
N ILE A 152 -1.92 20.74 3.97
CA ILE A 152 -2.33 22.13 3.75
C ILE A 152 -1.10 22.91 3.30
N ILE A 153 -1.14 23.40 2.05
CA ILE A 153 0.00 24.10 1.42
C ILE A 153 -0.39 25.53 1.03
N PRO A 154 0.58 26.45 0.91
CA PRO A 154 0.28 27.80 0.45
C PRO A 154 -0.26 27.80 -0.99
N TYR A 155 -1.18 28.73 -1.27
CA TYR A 155 -1.74 28.90 -2.61
C TYR A 155 -0.65 29.11 -3.66
N GLY A 156 -0.73 28.38 -4.78
CA GLY A 156 0.24 28.39 -5.88
C GLY A 156 1.52 27.59 -5.61
N SER A 157 1.61 26.86 -4.49
CA SER A 157 2.79 26.05 -4.17
C SER A 157 2.77 24.70 -4.87
N SER A 158 3.95 24.08 -4.99
CA SER A 158 4.13 22.70 -5.43
C SER A 158 4.68 21.86 -4.29
N MET A 159 4.31 20.59 -4.24
CA MET A 159 4.90 19.60 -3.34
C MET A 159 5.97 18.76 -4.07
N PRO A 160 6.98 18.24 -3.36
CA PRO A 160 7.85 17.21 -3.91
C PRO A 160 7.03 15.96 -4.26
N THR A 161 7.49 15.19 -5.25
CA THR A 161 6.90 13.89 -5.59
C THR A 161 6.84 13.02 -4.33
N PRO A 162 5.66 12.50 -3.94
CA PRO A 162 5.56 11.58 -2.82
C PRO A 162 6.25 10.27 -3.18
N PRO A 163 6.81 9.56 -2.18
CA PRO A 163 7.35 8.24 -2.42
C PRO A 163 6.22 7.26 -2.77
N ASP A 164 6.60 6.20 -3.48
CA ASP A 164 5.69 5.16 -3.93
C ASP A 164 5.23 4.32 -2.73
N PRO A 165 3.91 4.31 -2.40
CA PRO A 165 3.38 3.47 -1.36
C PRO A 165 3.38 2.00 -1.84
N CYS A 166 3.91 1.09 -1.02
CA CYS A 166 3.89 -0.35 -1.32
C CYS A 166 2.71 -1.02 -0.60
N LEU A 167 1.94 -1.83 -1.31
CA LEU A 167 0.76 -2.53 -0.80
C LEU A 167 0.88 -4.04 -1.10
N SER A 168 0.86 -4.91 -0.10
CA SER A 168 0.98 -6.37 -0.32
C SER A 168 -0.17 -6.90 -1.18
N GLY A 169 0.16 -7.74 -2.16
CA GLY A 169 -0.80 -8.21 -3.17
C GLY A 169 -1.11 -7.17 -4.24
N TYR A 170 -0.35 -6.07 -4.28
CA TYR A 170 -0.48 -5.03 -5.28
C TYR A 170 0.90 -4.48 -5.69
N ASP A 171 0.98 -3.97 -6.92
CA ASP A 171 2.15 -3.25 -7.43
C ASP A 171 1.77 -1.79 -7.69
N PHE A 172 2.59 -0.85 -7.23
CA PHE A 172 2.26 0.57 -7.33
C PHE A 172 2.36 1.04 -8.77
N ALA A 173 1.25 1.56 -9.30
CA ALA A 173 1.18 2.03 -10.68
C ALA A 173 1.53 3.52 -10.82
N GLY A 174 1.39 4.29 -9.74
CA GLY A 174 1.62 5.73 -9.74
C GLY A 174 0.55 6.50 -8.97
N TRP A 175 0.69 7.83 -8.97
CA TRP A 175 -0.29 8.74 -8.40
C TRP A 175 -1.17 9.34 -9.51
N GLU A 176 -2.49 9.27 -9.37
CA GLU A 176 -3.43 10.07 -10.13
C GLU A 176 -3.62 11.43 -9.46
N GLY A 177 -3.49 12.51 -10.24
CA GLY A 177 -3.66 13.88 -9.77
C GLY A 177 -2.49 14.77 -10.17
N ASP A 178 -2.51 16.01 -9.69
CA ASP A 178 -1.38 16.94 -9.82
C ASP A 178 -1.25 17.73 -8.51
N TRP A 179 -0.03 17.81 -7.99
CA TRP A 179 0.32 18.51 -6.76
C TRP A 179 1.34 19.63 -7.01
N THR A 180 1.45 20.08 -8.26
CA THR A 180 2.22 21.26 -8.66
C THR A 180 1.32 22.47 -8.87
N ASN A 181 1.84 23.66 -8.56
CA ASN A 181 1.15 24.96 -8.70
C ASN A 181 -0.33 24.90 -8.25
N VAL A 182 -0.54 24.46 -7.02
CA VAL A 182 -1.87 24.11 -6.51
C VAL A 182 -2.62 25.37 -6.11
N THR A 183 -3.70 25.67 -6.83
CA THR A 183 -4.55 26.86 -6.62
C THR A 183 -5.95 26.55 -6.11
N GLU A 184 -6.26 25.28 -5.88
CA GLU A 184 -7.52 24.79 -5.34
C GLU A 184 -7.29 23.48 -4.59
N ASP A 185 -8.25 23.07 -3.76
CA ASP A 185 -8.17 21.80 -3.05
C ASP A 185 -8.23 20.64 -4.07
N ARG A 186 -7.34 19.65 -3.94
CA ARG A 186 -7.24 18.51 -4.87
C ARG A 186 -7.21 17.18 -4.13
N ALA A 187 -7.75 16.16 -4.77
CA ALA A 187 -7.57 14.78 -4.39
C ALA A 187 -6.43 14.17 -5.22
N ILE A 188 -5.56 13.40 -4.58
CA ILE A 188 -4.44 12.69 -5.19
C ILE A 188 -4.56 11.20 -4.84
N GLY A 189 -4.85 10.37 -5.84
CA GLY A 189 -5.12 8.95 -5.68
C GLY A 189 -3.88 8.11 -5.92
N ALA A 190 -3.60 7.12 -5.08
CA ALA A 190 -2.62 6.09 -5.37
C ALA A 190 -3.27 4.96 -6.18
N CYS A 191 -2.70 4.69 -7.35
CA CYS A 191 -3.11 3.67 -8.29
C CYS A 191 -2.27 2.40 -8.10
N TYR A 192 -2.89 1.23 -8.28
CA TYR A 192 -2.23 -0.06 -8.09
C TYR A 192 -2.68 -1.10 -9.12
N TYR A 193 -1.78 -2.01 -9.46
CA TYR A 193 -2.09 -3.29 -10.09
C TYR A 193 -2.32 -4.35 -9.01
N ILE A 194 -3.29 -5.23 -9.19
CA ILE A 194 -3.39 -6.45 -8.38
C ILE A 194 -2.19 -7.34 -8.74
N THR A 195 -1.59 -8.00 -7.76
CA THR A 195 -0.54 -9.01 -7.98
C THR A 195 -0.93 -10.34 -7.37
N HIS A 196 -0.51 -11.41 -8.03
CA HIS A 196 -0.70 -12.78 -7.60
C HIS A 196 0.63 -13.42 -7.27
N LYS A 197 0.63 -14.24 -6.23
CA LYS A 197 1.79 -15.02 -5.82
C LYS A 197 1.91 -16.27 -6.70
N VAL A 198 3.03 -16.41 -7.39
CA VAL A 198 3.37 -17.60 -8.17
C VAL A 198 4.54 -18.29 -7.51
N LYS A 199 4.37 -19.55 -7.15
CA LYS A 199 5.41 -20.37 -6.53
C LYS A 199 5.85 -21.44 -7.51
N TYR A 200 7.09 -21.36 -7.96
CA TYR A 200 7.69 -22.38 -8.82
C TYR A 200 8.29 -23.48 -7.97
N ILE A 201 7.96 -24.72 -8.30
CA ILE A 201 8.30 -25.92 -7.55
C ILE A 201 8.93 -26.92 -8.51
N ASP A 202 9.97 -27.58 -8.05
CA ASP A 202 10.58 -28.67 -8.77
C ASP A 202 9.76 -29.95 -8.62
N SER A 203 9.35 -30.59 -9.72
CA SER A 203 8.55 -31.81 -9.62
C SER A 203 9.36 -33.06 -9.22
N ILE A 204 10.69 -32.97 -9.10
CA ILE A 204 11.54 -34.12 -8.77
C ILE A 204 11.71 -34.26 -7.27
N ASP A 205 11.98 -33.16 -6.57
CA ASP A 205 12.29 -33.14 -5.13
C ASP A 205 11.33 -32.28 -4.30
N ASP A 206 10.32 -31.66 -4.93
CA ASP A 206 9.36 -30.73 -4.33
C ASP A 206 9.99 -29.45 -3.75
N ASP A 207 11.24 -29.15 -4.12
CA ASP A 207 11.91 -27.94 -3.67
C ASP A 207 11.30 -26.70 -4.34
N VAL A 208 11.28 -25.60 -3.58
CA VAL A 208 10.84 -24.30 -4.09
C VAL A 208 11.98 -23.71 -4.92
N ILE A 209 11.74 -23.58 -6.22
CA ILE A 209 12.67 -22.96 -7.17
C ILE A 209 12.69 -21.45 -6.92
N ASP A 210 11.52 -20.82 -6.97
CA ASP A 210 11.37 -19.39 -6.74
C ASP A 210 9.92 -19.02 -6.35
N VAL A 211 9.73 -17.82 -5.83
CA VAL A 211 8.43 -17.22 -5.53
C VAL A 211 8.37 -15.81 -6.10
N HIS A 212 7.46 -15.60 -7.05
CA HIS A 212 7.26 -14.32 -7.70
C HIS A 212 5.91 -13.70 -7.34
N TYR A 213 5.83 -12.36 -7.49
CA TYR A 213 4.61 -11.58 -7.40
C TYR A 213 4.37 -10.90 -8.75
N VAL A 214 3.35 -11.39 -9.47
CA VAL A 214 3.11 -11.07 -10.88
C VAL A 214 1.81 -10.28 -10.99
N ARG A 215 1.78 -9.21 -11.80
CA ARG A 215 0.56 -8.43 -11.95
C ARG A 215 -0.55 -9.26 -12.62
N ASP A 216 -1.79 -8.98 -12.26
CA ASP A 216 -2.95 -9.64 -12.88
C ASP A 216 -2.92 -9.49 -14.40
N GLY A 217 -3.06 -10.62 -15.11
CA GLY A 217 -2.99 -10.73 -16.56
C GLY A 217 -1.58 -10.78 -17.14
N GLU A 218 -0.53 -10.52 -16.36
CA GLU A 218 0.85 -10.70 -16.80
C GLU A 218 1.28 -12.17 -16.72
N GLY A 219 2.33 -12.49 -17.48
CA GLY A 219 2.98 -13.78 -17.48
C GLY A 219 4.32 -13.75 -16.77
N ASP A 220 4.81 -14.93 -16.42
CA ASP A 220 6.05 -15.08 -15.67
C ASP A 220 6.75 -16.41 -16.00
N TRP A 221 8.06 -16.44 -15.82
CA TRP A 221 8.89 -17.60 -16.11
C TRP A 221 10.15 -17.60 -15.25
N VAL A 222 10.55 -18.78 -14.78
CA VAL A 222 11.83 -19.01 -14.12
C VAL A 222 12.62 -20.07 -14.87
N ASP A 223 13.94 -19.95 -14.85
CA ASP A 223 14.81 -20.98 -15.40
C ASP A 223 14.74 -22.22 -14.50
N PRO A 224 14.25 -23.37 -15.01
CA PRO A 224 14.13 -24.57 -14.20
C PRO A 224 15.52 -25.10 -13.84
N PRO A 225 15.70 -25.67 -12.62
CA PRO A 225 16.95 -26.29 -12.25
C PRO A 225 17.31 -27.45 -13.18
N HIS A 226 18.60 -27.73 -13.27
CA HIS A 226 19.12 -28.84 -14.07
C HIS A 226 19.25 -30.09 -13.19
N HIS A 227 18.69 -31.22 -13.65
CA HIS A 227 18.90 -32.53 -13.03
C HIS A 227 19.62 -33.50 -13.96
N ASP A 228 20.50 -34.30 -13.38
CA ASP A 228 21.24 -35.34 -14.09
C ASP A 228 20.31 -36.39 -14.69
N GLY A 229 20.54 -36.73 -15.95
CA GLY A 229 19.71 -37.70 -16.68
C GLY A 229 18.29 -37.21 -17.01
N LYS A 230 17.90 -35.99 -16.63
CA LYS A 230 16.56 -35.44 -16.88
C LYS A 230 16.57 -34.26 -17.84
N LYS A 231 15.48 -34.08 -18.56
CA LYS A 231 15.21 -32.96 -19.46
C LYS A 231 13.92 -32.28 -19.03
N PHE A 232 13.98 -30.96 -18.81
CA PHE A 232 12.80 -30.14 -18.59
C PHE A 232 11.86 -30.20 -19.80
N ILE A 233 10.55 -30.28 -19.53
CA ILE A 233 9.53 -30.39 -20.56
C ILE A 233 8.63 -29.17 -20.59
N ARG A 234 8.01 -28.83 -19.46
CA ARG A 234 7.08 -27.70 -19.34
C ARG A 234 6.80 -27.40 -17.88
N TYR A 235 6.10 -26.30 -17.67
CA TYR A 235 5.45 -26.01 -16.40
C TYR A 235 4.00 -26.50 -16.40
N GLU A 236 3.57 -27.07 -15.29
CA GLU A 236 2.19 -27.47 -15.02
C GLU A 236 1.66 -26.82 -13.75
N GLN A 237 0.34 -26.66 -13.67
CA GLN A 237 -0.33 -26.28 -12.44
C GLN A 237 -0.48 -27.48 -11.51
N SER A 238 -0.89 -27.23 -10.25
CA SER A 238 -1.13 -28.28 -9.26
C SER A 238 -2.18 -29.32 -9.65
N ASP A 239 -3.08 -29.00 -10.58
CA ASP A 239 -4.08 -29.92 -11.14
C ASP A 239 -3.58 -30.70 -12.37
N GLY A 240 -2.32 -30.52 -12.77
CA GLY A 240 -1.70 -31.15 -13.93
C GLY A 240 -2.04 -30.49 -15.27
N SER A 241 -2.80 -29.39 -15.27
CA SER A 241 -3.02 -28.61 -16.48
C SER A 241 -1.76 -27.82 -16.87
N GLU A 242 -1.60 -27.54 -18.16
CA GLU A 242 -0.47 -26.73 -18.63
C GLU A 242 -0.54 -25.30 -18.08
N PHE A 243 0.62 -24.72 -17.77
CA PHE A 243 0.71 -23.35 -17.27
C PHE A 243 0.11 -22.36 -18.31
N PRO A 244 -0.88 -21.53 -17.93
CA PRO A 244 -1.67 -20.75 -18.87
C PRO A 244 -0.92 -19.55 -19.50
N GLY A 245 0.31 -19.27 -19.05
CA GLY A 245 1.11 -18.14 -19.52
C GLY A 245 0.69 -16.78 -18.97
N SER A 246 -0.59 -16.57 -18.65
CA SER A 246 -1.13 -15.37 -17.97
C SER A 246 -1.71 -15.72 -16.60
N ILE A 247 -1.42 -14.90 -15.58
CA ILE A 247 -1.74 -15.19 -14.18
C ILE A 247 -2.87 -14.28 -13.68
N HIS A 248 -3.91 -14.88 -13.09
CA HIS A 248 -5.06 -14.15 -12.54
C HIS A 248 -5.42 -14.53 -11.10
N TYR A 249 -4.63 -15.40 -10.49
CA TYR A 249 -4.79 -15.86 -9.12
C TYR A 249 -3.48 -16.47 -8.62
N ASP A 250 -3.33 -16.54 -7.30
CA ASP A 250 -2.21 -17.22 -6.67
C ASP A 250 -2.14 -18.69 -7.13
N MET A 251 -0.96 -19.15 -7.53
CA MET A 251 -0.78 -20.53 -8.01
C MET A 251 0.59 -21.11 -7.70
N ASP A 252 0.60 -22.44 -7.54
CA ASP A 252 1.80 -23.25 -7.52
C ASP A 252 2.01 -23.84 -8.92
N VAL A 253 3.23 -23.72 -9.42
CA VAL A 253 3.63 -24.10 -10.78
C VAL A 253 4.79 -25.08 -10.69
N TYR A 254 4.67 -26.25 -11.30
CA TYR A 254 5.61 -27.36 -11.19
C TYR A 254 6.45 -27.48 -12.46
N ALA A 255 7.77 -27.45 -12.33
CA ALA A 255 8.70 -27.75 -13.40
C ALA A 255 8.68 -29.26 -13.66
N ILE A 256 8.16 -29.69 -14.81
CA ILE A 256 8.03 -31.11 -15.15
C ILE A 256 9.21 -31.58 -16.00
N TYR A 257 9.75 -32.75 -15.67
CA TYR A 257 10.89 -33.35 -16.34
C TYR A 257 10.59 -34.76 -16.88
N LYS A 258 11.36 -35.18 -17.89
CA LYS A 258 11.42 -36.57 -18.36
C LYS A 258 12.86 -37.08 -18.39
N ASP A 259 13.04 -38.39 -18.51
CA ASP A 259 14.36 -38.97 -18.78
C ASP A 259 14.94 -38.47 -20.11
N ARG A 260 16.25 -38.21 -20.14
CA ARG A 260 16.98 -37.91 -21.37
C ARG A 260 17.07 -39.17 -22.22
N ASP A 261 16.70 -39.02 -23.48
CA ASP A 261 16.85 -40.03 -24.53
C ASP A 261 18.34 -40.29 -24.84
#